data_AF-A0AAU8A0W9-F1
#
_entry.id   AF-A0AAU8A0W9-F1
#
_cell.length_a   1.000
_cell.length_b   1.000
_cell.length_c   1.000
_cell.angle_alpha   90.00
_cell.angle_beta   90.00
_cell.angle_gamma   90.00
#
_symmetry.space_group_name_H-M   'P 1'
#
loop_
_entity.id
_entity.type
_entity.pdbx_description
1 polymer ?
#
loop_
_entity_poly.entity_id
_entity_poly.type
_entity_poly.pdbx_seq_one_letter_code
_entity_poly.pdbx_strand_id
1 'polypeptide(L)'
;MNIKIALFVLTLFINSSAWSAEKKAVPSAEPTLAAGVEKTKAKTQSEAEKLYQRYQRLYGKMILAVACVQNPKCIQPEDEVIKYNMAIIRVTDRLDELVIKQKDLDASYYRGLIAYERGKYYVGRATLITDPDFILSATVFRRYALDQFRLAEKNLAINAASKNPDACKHLGEIADLGYLGIKNKDKATDYYYCAAMGYLDVGKKNAAADMYNAMRNSAIHNDPRTVEVYARLHNNDTVSNMRKSVSQTSRLDSETSKIPRQ
;
A
#
# COMPACT_ATOMS: atom_id res chain seq x y z
N MET A 1 32.85 39.48 -1.18
CA MET A 1 32.64 38.40 -2.16
C MET A 1 31.27 37.79 -1.88
N ASN A 2 30.27 38.14 -2.69
CA ASN A 2 28.86 37.82 -2.46
C ASN A 2 28.55 36.42 -3.01
N ILE A 3 28.23 35.46 -2.14
CA ILE A 3 27.78 34.13 -2.55
C ILE A 3 26.25 34.14 -2.53
N LYS A 4 25.65 34.16 -3.72
CA LYS A 4 24.19 34.04 -3.92
C LYS A 4 23.79 32.58 -3.69
N ILE A 5 22.95 32.33 -2.68
CA ILE A 5 22.34 31.02 -2.44
C ILE A 5 21.12 30.91 -3.36
N ALA A 6 21.19 30.02 -4.36
CA ALA A 6 20.07 29.70 -5.22
C ALA A 6 19.08 28.79 -4.47
N LEU A 7 17.92 29.35 -4.12
CA LEU A 7 16.78 28.61 -3.59
C LEU A 7 16.08 27.86 -4.73
N PHE A 8 16.31 26.55 -4.81
CA PHE A 8 15.50 25.65 -5.65
C PHE A 8 14.16 25.39 -4.94
N VAL A 9 13.10 26.04 -5.43
CA VAL A 9 11.72 25.75 -5.02
C VAL A 9 11.26 24.51 -5.78
N LEU A 10 11.23 23.36 -5.10
CA LEU A 10 10.64 22.14 -5.64
C LEU A 10 9.11 22.24 -5.47
N THR A 11 8.41 22.67 -6.51
CA THR A 11 6.94 22.67 -6.57
C THR A 11 6.43 21.23 -6.65
N LEU A 12 5.93 20.70 -5.53
CA LEU A 12 5.15 19.47 -5.50
C LEU A 12 3.81 19.72 -6.19
N PHE A 13 3.65 19.22 -7.42
CA PHE A 13 2.37 19.13 -8.12
C PHE A 13 1.45 18.17 -7.36
N ILE A 14 0.50 18.73 -6.60
CA ILE A 14 -0.64 17.99 -6.07
C ILE A 14 -1.66 17.91 -7.19
N ASN A 15 -1.71 16.76 -7.87
CA ASN A 15 -2.71 16.43 -8.87
C ASN A 15 -4.04 16.14 -8.15
N SER A 16 -4.78 17.19 -7.80
CA SER A 16 -6.17 17.09 -7.39
C SER A 16 -7.05 16.98 -8.64
N SER A 17 -7.53 15.77 -8.93
CA SER A 17 -8.61 15.53 -9.87
C SER A 17 -9.89 16.21 -9.37
N ALA A 18 -10.13 17.42 -9.87
CA ALA A 18 -11.36 18.16 -9.65
C ALA A 18 -12.52 17.44 -10.36
N TRP A 19 -13.42 16.89 -9.54
CA TRP A 19 -14.73 16.40 -9.94
C TRP A 19 -15.52 17.56 -10.56
N SER A 20 -15.93 17.44 -11.82
CA SER A 20 -16.75 18.45 -12.51
C SER A 20 -18.22 18.28 -12.16
N ALA A 21 -18.83 19.35 -11.64
CA ALA A 21 -20.28 19.50 -11.52
C ALA A 21 -20.79 20.54 -12.54
N GLU A 22 -21.58 20.03 -13.48
CA GLU A 22 -22.89 20.53 -13.94
C GLU A 22 -23.06 21.92 -14.61
N LYS A 23 -23.52 21.87 -15.89
CA LYS A 23 -24.72 22.52 -16.49
C LYS A 23 -24.59 22.39 -18.04
N LYS A 24 -25.60 22.14 -18.88
CA LYS A 24 -27.05 22.41 -18.88
C LYS A 24 -27.76 21.49 -19.91
N ALA A 25 -29.04 21.21 -19.68
CA ALA A 25 -29.93 20.41 -20.52
C ALA A 25 -30.64 21.22 -21.64
N VAL A 26 -31.04 20.56 -22.73
CA VAL A 26 -32.26 20.82 -23.56
C VAL A 26 -32.74 19.47 -24.16
N PRO A 27 -34.05 19.20 -24.29
CA PRO A 27 -34.63 17.85 -24.40
C PRO A 27 -35.12 17.49 -25.81
N SER A 28 -35.26 16.19 -26.12
CA SER A 28 -36.32 15.70 -27.01
C SER A 28 -36.57 14.20 -26.80
N ALA A 29 -37.85 13.84 -26.85
CA ALA A 29 -38.51 12.56 -26.55
C ALA A 29 -38.18 11.45 -27.59
N GLU A 30 -38.45 10.15 -27.48
CA GLU A 30 -39.34 9.28 -26.67
C GLU A 30 -38.92 7.78 -26.95
N PRO A 31 -39.64 6.70 -26.58
CA PRO A 31 -39.36 5.89 -25.39
C PRO A 31 -38.96 4.41 -25.63
N THR A 32 -38.53 3.77 -24.53
CA THR A 32 -38.60 2.32 -24.22
C THR A 32 -37.58 1.39 -24.85
N LEU A 33 -36.66 0.88 -24.02
CA LEU A 33 -36.51 -0.56 -23.77
C LEU A 33 -35.72 -0.75 -22.46
N ALA A 34 -36.38 -1.35 -21.48
CA ALA A 34 -35.82 -1.66 -20.18
C ALA A 34 -34.72 -2.72 -20.32
N ALA A 35 -33.47 -2.31 -20.04
CA ALA A 35 -32.41 -3.21 -19.64
C ALA A 35 -31.91 -2.70 -18.29
N GLY A 36 -31.99 -3.56 -17.27
CA GLY A 36 -31.68 -3.25 -15.89
C GLY A 36 -30.27 -2.65 -15.76
N VAL A 37 -30.22 -1.34 -15.58
CA VAL A 37 -29.05 -0.66 -15.01
C VAL A 37 -29.04 -1.06 -13.55
N GLU A 38 -28.31 -2.12 -13.25
CA GLU A 38 -27.81 -2.37 -11.90
C GLU A 38 -27.09 -1.09 -11.46
N LYS A 39 -27.78 -0.29 -10.64
CA LYS A 39 -27.18 0.82 -9.93
C LYS A 39 -25.98 0.26 -9.20
N THR A 40 -24.79 0.62 -9.67
CA THR A 40 -23.53 0.37 -8.99
C THR A 40 -23.70 0.93 -7.58
N LYS A 41 -23.94 0.03 -6.63
CA LYS A 41 -24.22 0.37 -5.24
C LYS A 41 -22.94 1.02 -4.73
N ALA A 42 -22.95 2.35 -4.60
CA ALA A 42 -21.83 3.10 -4.04
C ALA A 42 -21.43 2.40 -2.74
N LYS A 43 -20.21 1.84 -2.72
CA LYS A 43 -19.73 1.04 -1.59
C LYS A 43 -19.79 1.93 -0.37
N THR A 44 -20.68 1.63 0.58
CA THR A 44 -20.81 2.41 1.82
C THR A 44 -19.44 2.41 2.50
N GLN A 45 -18.79 3.57 2.58
CA GLN A 45 -17.47 3.71 3.20
C GLN A 45 -17.51 3.17 4.64
N SER A 46 -16.56 2.29 4.98
CA SER A 46 -16.46 1.72 6.32
C SER A 46 -16.13 2.80 7.36
N GLU A 47 -16.49 2.55 8.63
CA GLU A 47 -16.14 3.47 9.72
C GLU A 47 -14.62 3.70 9.79
N ALA A 48 -13.86 2.62 9.62
CA ALA A 48 -12.40 2.64 9.58
C ALA A 48 -11.84 3.53 8.46
N GLU A 49 -12.39 3.44 7.25
CA GLU A 49 -11.97 4.29 6.12
C GLU A 49 -12.25 5.78 6.38
N LYS A 50 -13.42 6.11 6.95
CA LYS A 50 -13.74 7.49 7.33
C LYS A 50 -12.80 8.03 8.39
N LEU A 51 -12.43 7.19 9.37
CA LEU A 51 -11.43 7.54 10.39
C LEU A 51 -10.06 7.77 9.76
N TYR A 52 -9.63 6.92 8.82
CA TYR A 52 -8.37 7.10 8.11
C TYR A 52 -8.33 8.40 7.28
N GLN A 53 -9.39 8.70 6.53
CA GLN A 53 -9.48 9.98 5.80
C GLN A 53 -9.47 11.19 6.74
N ARG A 54 -10.08 11.07 7.92
CA ARG A 54 -10.01 12.10 8.96
C ARG A 54 -8.58 12.23 9.51
N TYR A 55 -7.89 11.12 9.76
CA TYR A 55 -6.49 11.09 10.17
C TYR A 55 -5.63 11.85 9.15
N GLN A 56 -5.70 11.50 7.86
CA GLN A 56 -4.90 12.15 6.81
C GLN A 56 -5.10 13.67 6.78
N ARG A 57 -6.36 14.14 6.87
CA ARG A 57 -6.68 15.58 6.92
C ARG A 57 -6.10 16.26 8.16
N LEU A 58 -6.21 15.63 9.33
CA LEU A 58 -5.67 16.18 10.57
C LEU A 58 -4.14 16.19 10.56
N TYR A 59 -3.53 15.13 10.04
CA TYR A 59 -2.08 15.00 9.92
C TYR A 59 -1.50 16.05 8.96
N GLY A 60 -2.15 16.30 7.82
CA GLY A 60 -1.77 17.39 6.92
C GLY A 60 -1.81 18.77 7.59
N LYS A 61 -2.87 19.06 8.36
CA LYS A 61 -2.96 20.31 9.14
C LYS A 61 -1.89 20.41 10.21
N MET A 62 -1.60 19.31 10.90
CA MET A 62 -0.55 19.24 11.90
C MET A 62 0.82 19.54 11.29
N ILE A 63 1.15 18.96 10.12
CA ILE A 63 2.41 19.24 9.42
C ILE A 63 2.53 20.73 9.07
N LEU A 64 1.45 21.34 8.55
CA LEU A 64 1.44 22.77 8.24
C LEU A 64 1.65 23.64 9.49
N ALA A 65 0.99 23.29 10.60
CA ALA A 65 1.17 23.99 11.87
C ALA A 65 2.61 23.86 12.40
N VAL A 66 3.21 22.65 12.34
CA VAL A 66 4.60 22.43 12.73
C VAL A 66 5.57 23.24 11.85
N ALA A 67 5.33 23.26 10.53
CA ALA A 67 6.14 24.05 9.61
C ALA A 67 6.01 25.57 9.87
N CYS A 68 4.83 26.03 10.28
CA CYS A 68 4.64 27.41 10.71
C CYS A 68 5.45 27.70 11.97
N VAL A 69 5.31 26.92 13.04
CA VAL A 69 6.02 27.16 14.32
C VAL A 69 7.55 27.18 14.13
N GLN A 70 8.08 26.41 13.18
CA GLN A 70 9.51 26.42 12.84
C GLN A 70 9.96 27.70 12.09
N ASN A 71 9.04 28.48 11.56
CA ASN A 71 9.31 29.73 10.85
C ASN A 71 9.25 30.92 11.83
N PRO A 72 10.33 31.72 11.94
CA PRO A 72 10.37 32.91 12.81
C PRO A 72 9.29 33.97 12.53
N LYS A 73 8.68 33.95 11.33
CA LYS A 73 7.61 34.87 10.92
C LYS A 73 6.20 34.33 11.15
N CYS A 74 6.06 33.15 11.74
CA CYS A 74 4.76 32.56 11.98
C CYS A 74 3.98 33.33 13.06
N ILE A 75 2.71 33.56 12.80
CA ILE A 75 1.77 34.26 13.70
C ILE A 75 0.86 33.25 14.43
N GLN A 76 0.83 31.99 13.99
CA GLN A 76 -0.02 30.96 14.58
C GLN A 76 0.53 30.47 15.93
N PRO A 77 -0.34 30.17 16.90
CA PRO A 77 0.07 29.67 18.20
C PRO A 77 0.50 28.20 18.12
N GLU A 78 1.46 27.82 18.97
CA GLU A 78 1.91 26.43 19.14
C GLU A 78 0.76 25.49 19.54
N ASP A 79 -0.27 26.02 20.19
CA ASP A 79 -1.50 25.31 20.58
C ASP A 79 -2.21 24.62 19.40
N GLU A 80 -2.07 25.13 18.17
CA GLU A 80 -2.63 24.45 16.99
C GLU A 80 -1.99 23.09 16.76
N VAL A 81 -0.68 22.97 16.98
CA VAL A 81 0.05 21.70 16.87
C VAL A 81 -0.48 20.70 17.91
N ILE A 82 -0.68 21.15 19.15
CA ILE A 82 -1.21 20.31 20.24
C ILE A 82 -2.64 19.87 19.92
N LYS A 83 -3.49 20.79 19.46
CA LYS A 83 -4.88 20.52 19.08
C LYS A 83 -4.98 19.43 18.02
N TYR A 84 -4.19 19.51 16.94
CA TYR A 84 -4.23 18.50 15.88
C TYR A 84 -3.65 17.16 16.37
N ASN A 85 -2.58 17.18 17.17
CA ASN A 85 -2.02 15.95 17.77
C ASN A 85 -3.04 15.22 18.64
N MET A 86 -3.73 15.93 19.53
CA MET A 86 -4.79 15.33 20.36
C MET A 86 -5.92 14.74 19.52
N ALA A 87 -6.32 15.42 18.44
CA ALA A 87 -7.35 14.92 17.54
C ALA A 87 -6.90 13.66 16.78
N ILE A 88 -5.62 13.59 16.38
CA ILE A 88 -5.02 12.42 15.74
C ILE A 88 -5.01 11.23 16.70
N ILE A 89 -4.60 11.45 17.96
CA ILE A 89 -4.58 10.39 18.98
C ILE A 89 -5.96 9.78 19.16
N ARG A 90 -7.02 10.60 19.27
CA ARG A 90 -8.40 10.11 19.37
C ARG A 90 -8.83 9.27 18.17
N VAL A 91 -8.36 9.60 16.98
CA VAL A 91 -8.66 8.82 15.76
C VAL A 91 -7.95 7.47 15.80
N THR A 92 -6.67 7.44 16.20
CA THR A 92 -5.93 6.18 16.32
C THR A 92 -6.46 5.30 17.45
N ASP A 93 -6.87 5.89 18.58
CA ASP A 93 -7.51 5.16 19.69
C ASP A 93 -8.82 4.52 19.22
N ARG A 94 -9.64 5.26 18.46
CA ARG A 94 -10.88 4.71 17.91
C ARG A 94 -10.61 3.56 16.93
N LEU A 95 -9.58 3.65 16.10
CA LEU A 95 -9.17 2.54 15.23
C LEU A 95 -8.72 1.32 16.08
N ASP A 96 -7.94 1.53 17.13
CA ASP A 96 -7.52 0.48 18.07
C ASP A 96 -8.74 -0.19 18.75
N GLU A 97 -9.76 0.58 19.13
CA GLU A 97 -11.01 0.03 19.66
C GLU A 97 -11.75 -0.86 18.65
N LEU A 98 -11.84 -0.43 17.39
CA LEU A 98 -12.48 -1.21 16.32
C LEU A 98 -11.73 -2.53 16.09
N VAL A 99 -10.40 -2.50 16.10
CA VAL A 99 -9.56 -3.70 16.00
C VAL A 99 -9.81 -4.66 17.16
N ILE A 100 -9.79 -4.17 18.40
CA ILE A 100 -9.87 -5.03 19.59
C ILE A 100 -11.29 -5.55 19.84
N LYS A 101 -12.29 -4.67 19.78
CA LYS A 101 -13.67 -4.98 20.18
C LYS A 101 -14.46 -5.63 19.04
N GLN A 102 -14.26 -5.17 17.81
CA GLN A 102 -15.06 -5.60 16.65
C GLN A 102 -14.29 -6.53 15.71
N LYS A 103 -12.96 -6.71 15.91
CA LYS A 103 -12.09 -7.47 15.01
C LYS A 103 -12.19 -6.98 13.56
N ASP A 104 -12.36 -5.67 13.39
CA ASP A 104 -12.51 -5.05 12.08
C ASP A 104 -11.18 -5.10 11.29
N LEU A 105 -11.22 -5.78 10.13
CA LEU A 105 -10.07 -5.96 9.26
C LEU A 105 -9.62 -4.64 8.61
N ASP A 106 -10.57 -3.78 8.21
CA ASP A 106 -10.26 -2.46 7.62
C ASP A 106 -9.60 -1.57 8.68
N ALA A 107 -10.12 -1.59 9.91
CA ALA A 107 -9.53 -0.85 11.02
C ALA A 107 -8.09 -1.30 11.29
N SER A 108 -7.84 -2.61 11.26
CA SER A 108 -6.50 -3.15 11.43
C SER A 108 -5.58 -2.72 10.29
N TYR A 109 -6.06 -2.77 9.04
CA TYR A 109 -5.28 -2.32 7.88
C TYR A 109 -4.88 -0.86 8.02
N TYR A 110 -5.84 0.04 8.23
CA TYR A 110 -5.55 1.48 8.35
C TYR A 110 -4.71 1.82 9.58
N ARG A 111 -4.91 1.11 10.69
CA ARG A 111 -4.09 1.28 11.89
C ARG A 111 -2.63 0.90 11.64
N GLY A 112 -2.43 -0.20 10.92
CA GLY A 112 -1.13 -0.68 10.48
C GLY A 112 -0.46 0.26 9.48
N LEU A 113 -1.22 0.77 8.50
CA LEU A 113 -0.74 1.72 7.49
C LEU A 113 -0.29 3.05 8.13
N ILE A 114 -1.08 3.61 9.05
CA ILE A 114 -0.69 4.80 9.82
C ILE A 114 0.63 4.56 10.55
N ALA A 115 0.76 3.42 11.21
CA ALA A 115 1.97 3.08 11.95
C ALA A 115 3.18 2.92 11.00
N TYR A 116 2.99 2.28 9.85
CA TYR A 116 4.02 2.14 8.83
C TYR A 116 4.51 3.50 8.31
N GLU A 117 3.60 4.39 7.94
CA GLU A 117 3.93 5.75 7.46
C GLU A 117 4.65 6.58 8.53
N ARG A 118 4.19 6.51 9.78
CA ARG A 118 4.87 7.17 10.91
C ARG A 118 6.25 6.60 11.17
N GLY A 119 6.42 5.28 11.06
CA GLY A 119 7.72 4.62 11.15
C GLY A 119 8.71 5.18 10.11
N LYS A 120 8.30 5.27 8.85
CA LYS A 120 9.11 5.87 7.78
C LYS A 120 9.44 7.32 8.03
N TYR A 121 8.47 8.11 8.50
CA TYR A 121 8.71 9.51 8.86
C TYR A 121 9.82 9.63 9.91
N TYR A 122 9.77 8.81 10.97
CA TYR A 122 10.79 8.85 12.02
C TYR A 122 12.16 8.36 11.55
N VAL A 123 12.23 7.33 10.70
CA VAL A 123 13.49 6.94 10.04
C VAL A 123 14.05 8.11 9.24
N GLY A 124 13.23 8.76 8.41
CA GLY A 124 13.63 9.91 7.61
C GLY A 124 14.16 11.06 8.46
N ARG A 125 13.51 11.37 9.59
CA ARG A 125 13.99 12.37 10.55
C ARG A 125 15.33 11.98 11.17
N ALA A 126 15.49 10.72 11.58
CA ALA A 126 16.74 10.23 12.13
C ALA A 126 17.90 10.27 11.14
N THR A 127 17.64 10.05 9.84
CA THR A 127 18.67 10.10 8.79
C THR A 127 19.12 11.52 8.45
N LEU A 128 18.29 12.53 8.70
CA LEU A 128 18.64 13.94 8.46
C LEU A 128 19.53 14.53 9.57
N ILE A 129 19.56 13.90 10.75
CA ILE A 129 20.40 14.34 11.86
C ILE A 129 21.77 13.68 11.72
N THR A 130 22.71 14.43 11.13
CA THR A 130 24.09 13.98 10.90
C THR A 130 25.09 14.58 11.89
N ASP A 131 24.71 15.65 12.57
CA ASP A 131 25.57 16.36 13.51
C ASP A 131 25.77 15.53 14.80
N PRO A 132 27.02 15.23 15.19
CA PRO A 132 27.35 14.49 16.40
C PRO A 132 26.71 15.07 17.67
N ASP A 133 26.55 16.39 17.77
CA ASP A 133 26.02 17.05 18.97
C ASP A 133 24.52 16.74 19.17
N PHE A 134 23.82 16.34 18.10
CA PHE A 134 22.40 16.02 18.11
C PHE A 134 22.11 14.52 17.92
N ILE A 135 23.14 13.67 18.03
CA ILE A 135 23.01 12.22 17.77
C ILE A 135 22.00 11.53 18.69
N LEU A 136 21.82 12.05 19.92
CA LEU A 136 20.82 11.56 20.86
C LEU A 136 19.39 11.76 20.33
N SER A 137 19.12 12.88 19.67
CA SER A 137 17.83 13.14 19.02
C SER A 137 17.56 12.14 17.89
N ALA A 138 18.59 11.78 17.11
CA ALA A 138 18.47 10.75 16.08
C ALA A 138 18.11 9.38 16.69
N THR A 139 18.70 9.05 17.85
CA THR A 139 18.37 7.81 18.60
C THR A 139 16.93 7.78 19.07
N VAL A 140 16.38 8.91 19.56
CA VAL A 140 14.97 9.02 19.96
C VAL A 140 14.05 8.73 18.76
N PHE A 141 14.33 9.32 17.60
CA PHE A 141 13.54 9.04 16.38
C PHE A 141 13.64 7.58 15.94
N ARG A 142 14.82 6.95 15.99
CA ARG A 142 14.96 5.52 15.68
C ARG A 142 14.14 4.65 16.62
N ARG A 143 14.09 4.98 17.91
CA ARG A 143 13.24 4.25 18.88
C ARG A 143 11.76 4.39 18.56
N TYR A 144 11.29 5.61 18.28
CA TYR A 144 9.90 5.80 17.86
C TYR A 144 9.58 5.09 16.55
N ALA A 145 10.51 5.07 15.59
CA ALA A 145 10.34 4.30 14.36
C ALA A 145 10.15 2.81 14.64
N LEU A 146 11.00 2.21 15.48
CA LEU A 146 10.89 0.80 15.88
C LEU A 146 9.53 0.48 16.49
N ASP A 147 9.05 1.32 17.42
CA ASP A 147 7.75 1.11 18.05
C ASP A 147 6.59 1.22 17.05
N GLN A 148 6.67 2.16 16.10
CA GLN A 148 5.69 2.27 15.03
C GLN A 148 5.73 1.06 14.07
N PHE A 149 6.91 0.56 13.70
CA PHE A 149 7.01 -0.61 12.83
C PHE A 149 6.54 -1.90 13.51
N ARG A 150 6.73 -2.06 14.82
CA ARG A 150 6.17 -3.22 15.57
C ARG A 150 4.65 -3.19 15.53
N LEU A 151 4.08 -2.00 15.67
CA LEU A 151 2.64 -1.79 15.62
C LEU A 151 2.09 -1.98 14.20
N ALA A 152 2.83 -1.57 13.18
CA ALA A 152 2.54 -1.84 11.78
C ALA A 152 2.53 -3.35 11.51
N GLU A 153 3.59 -4.06 11.92
CA GLU A 153 3.71 -5.51 11.75
C GLU A 153 2.53 -6.24 12.38
N LYS A 154 2.22 -5.94 13.65
CA LYS A 154 1.11 -6.56 14.39
C LYS A 154 -0.23 -6.43 13.66
N ASN A 155 -0.54 -5.25 13.14
CA ASN A 155 -1.83 -4.98 12.51
C ASN A 155 -1.89 -5.45 11.05
N LEU A 156 -0.85 -5.17 10.26
CA LEU A 156 -0.80 -5.57 8.86
C LEU A 156 -0.73 -7.08 8.69
N ALA A 157 -0.14 -7.82 9.64
CA ALA A 157 -0.09 -9.29 9.61
C ALA A 157 -1.49 -9.92 9.57
N ILE A 158 -2.49 -9.30 10.21
CA ILE A 158 -3.89 -9.77 10.19
C ILE A 158 -4.43 -9.72 8.76
N ASN A 159 -4.18 -8.62 8.05
CA ASN A 159 -4.62 -8.42 6.68
C ASN A 159 -3.81 -9.26 5.67
N ALA A 160 -2.52 -9.43 5.92
CA ALA A 160 -1.65 -10.27 5.10
C ALA A 160 -2.07 -11.75 5.18
N ALA A 161 -2.54 -12.22 6.34
CA ALA A 161 -3.11 -13.57 6.47
C ALA A 161 -4.36 -13.76 5.58
N SER A 162 -5.11 -12.69 5.32
CA SER A 162 -6.23 -12.65 4.36
C SER A 162 -5.78 -12.37 2.92
N LYS A 163 -4.48 -12.47 2.62
CA LYS A 163 -3.87 -12.22 1.30
C LYS A 163 -4.14 -10.81 0.75
N ASN A 164 -4.30 -9.81 1.62
CA ASN A 164 -4.37 -8.42 1.17
C ASN A 164 -3.01 -8.00 0.57
N PRO A 165 -2.94 -7.61 -0.72
CA PRO A 165 -1.67 -7.37 -1.39
C PRO A 165 -0.95 -6.13 -0.85
N ASP A 166 -1.68 -5.08 -0.48
CA ASP A 166 -1.08 -3.86 0.05
C ASP A 166 -0.48 -4.09 1.46
N ALA A 167 -1.17 -4.87 2.29
CA ALA A 167 -0.64 -5.26 3.61
C ALA A 167 0.61 -6.13 3.47
N CYS A 168 0.58 -7.13 2.58
CA CYS A 168 1.73 -7.97 2.28
C CYS A 168 2.92 -7.13 1.77
N LYS A 169 2.70 -6.19 0.85
CA LYS A 169 3.76 -5.28 0.36
C LYS A 169 4.45 -4.56 1.51
N HIS A 170 3.70 -3.92 2.41
CA HIS A 170 4.28 -3.14 3.51
C HIS A 170 5.06 -4.01 4.51
N LEU A 171 4.60 -5.23 4.79
CA LEU A 171 5.35 -6.18 5.62
C LEU A 171 6.65 -6.63 4.95
N GLY A 172 6.62 -6.83 3.62
CA GLY A 172 7.81 -7.10 2.82
C GLY A 172 8.84 -5.98 2.94
N GLU A 173 8.41 -4.72 2.79
CA GLU A 173 9.25 -3.53 2.94
C GLU A 173 9.87 -3.43 4.35
N ILE A 174 9.09 -3.73 5.40
CA ILE A 174 9.58 -3.75 6.79
C ILE A 174 10.70 -4.79 6.97
N ALA A 175 10.51 -6.00 6.42
CA ALA A 175 11.48 -7.09 6.53
C ALA A 175 12.74 -6.85 5.68
N ASP A 176 12.59 -6.36 4.46
CA ASP A 176 13.67 -6.12 3.50
C ASP A 176 14.60 -4.99 3.94
N LEU A 177 14.02 -3.89 4.43
CA LEU A 177 14.78 -2.73 4.89
C LEU A 177 15.35 -2.92 6.31
N GLY A 178 14.94 -3.97 7.03
CA GLY A 178 15.43 -4.27 8.38
C GLY A 178 14.90 -3.27 9.40
N TYR A 179 13.69 -2.74 9.20
CA TYR A 179 13.13 -1.73 10.09
C TYR A 179 12.88 -2.24 11.52
N LEU A 180 12.80 -3.56 11.72
CA LEU A 180 12.68 -4.21 13.03
C LEU A 180 13.98 -4.87 13.50
N GLY A 181 15.13 -4.45 12.97
CA GLY A 181 16.45 -4.94 13.37
C GLY A 181 17.23 -5.46 12.18
N ILE A 182 17.36 -6.78 12.07
CA ILE A 182 18.15 -7.41 11.01
C ILE A 182 17.26 -7.62 9.78
N LYS A 183 17.78 -7.28 8.61
CA LYS A 183 17.14 -7.55 7.32
C LYS A 183 16.85 -9.04 7.19
N ASN A 184 15.62 -9.39 6.85
CA ASN A 184 15.21 -10.77 6.66
C ASN A 184 14.71 -10.96 5.22
N LYS A 185 15.62 -11.39 4.35
CA LYS A 185 15.37 -11.56 2.93
C LYS A 185 14.32 -12.63 2.62
N ASP A 186 14.31 -13.71 3.39
CA ASP A 186 13.35 -14.81 3.18
C ASP A 186 11.93 -14.35 3.53
N LYS A 187 11.77 -13.73 4.70
CA LYS A 187 10.49 -13.15 5.15
C LYS A 187 10.01 -12.03 4.22
N ALA A 188 10.93 -11.19 3.71
CA ALA A 188 10.60 -10.18 2.71
C ALA A 188 10.09 -10.82 1.41
N THR A 189 10.75 -11.88 0.95
CA THR A 189 10.37 -12.62 -0.27
C THR A 189 9.00 -13.27 -0.13
N ASP A 190 8.67 -13.86 1.02
CA ASP A 190 7.33 -14.39 1.31
C ASP A 190 6.23 -13.33 1.16
N TYR A 191 6.47 -12.15 1.76
CA TYR A 191 5.49 -11.08 1.71
C TYR A 191 5.39 -10.41 0.34
N TYR A 192 6.51 -10.19 -0.35
CA TYR A 192 6.46 -9.69 -1.72
C TYR A 192 5.80 -10.69 -2.68
N TYR A 193 6.01 -11.99 -2.49
CA TYR A 193 5.28 -13.02 -3.24
C TYR A 193 3.78 -12.96 -2.97
N CYS A 194 3.37 -12.89 -1.71
CA CYS A 194 1.95 -12.68 -1.34
C CYS A 194 1.36 -11.45 -2.06
N ALA A 195 2.08 -10.33 -2.04
CA ALA A 195 1.64 -9.09 -2.68
C ALA A 195 1.56 -9.23 -4.20
N ALA A 196 2.56 -9.82 -4.84
CA ALA A 196 2.61 -10.03 -6.29
C ALA A 196 1.44 -10.87 -6.77
N MET A 197 1.18 -12.00 -6.11
CA MET A 197 0.07 -12.90 -6.45
C MET A 197 -1.28 -12.19 -6.24
N GLY A 198 -1.46 -11.49 -5.12
CA GLY A 198 -2.68 -10.71 -4.89
C GLY A 198 -2.89 -9.62 -5.94
N TYR A 199 -1.85 -8.90 -6.36
CA TYR A 199 -1.99 -7.90 -7.43
C TYR A 199 -2.30 -8.52 -8.79
N LEU A 200 -1.72 -9.69 -9.13
CA LEU A 200 -2.04 -10.43 -10.35
C LEU A 200 -3.51 -10.86 -10.39
N ASP A 201 -4.01 -11.39 -9.27
CA ASP A 201 -5.39 -11.87 -9.17
C ASP A 201 -6.43 -10.73 -9.34
N VAL A 202 -6.07 -9.49 -8.99
CA VAL A 202 -6.90 -8.28 -9.21
C VAL A 202 -6.54 -7.54 -10.51
N GLY A 203 -5.71 -8.14 -11.38
CA GLY A 203 -5.33 -7.58 -12.68
C GLY A 203 -4.37 -6.38 -12.65
N LYS A 204 -3.77 -6.05 -11.51
CA LYS A 204 -2.81 -4.95 -11.35
C LYS A 204 -1.39 -5.39 -11.73
N LYS A 205 -1.15 -5.68 -13.02
CA LYS A 205 0.13 -6.19 -13.52
C LYS A 205 1.35 -5.31 -13.18
N ASN A 206 1.22 -3.98 -13.21
CA ASN A 206 2.33 -3.08 -12.88
C ASN A 206 2.75 -3.19 -11.40
N ALA A 207 1.77 -3.24 -10.49
CA ALA A 207 2.05 -3.40 -9.06
C ALA A 207 2.66 -4.79 -8.76
N ALA A 208 2.21 -5.82 -9.47
CA ALA A 208 2.84 -7.15 -9.40
C ALA A 208 4.28 -7.14 -9.96
N ALA A 209 4.56 -6.40 -11.03
CA ALA A 209 5.91 -6.24 -11.58
C ALA A 209 6.84 -5.50 -10.62
N ASP A 210 6.33 -4.50 -9.88
CA ASP A 210 7.10 -3.85 -8.82
C ASP A 210 7.49 -4.83 -7.72
N MET A 211 6.58 -5.71 -7.31
CA MET A 211 6.86 -6.77 -6.33
C MET A 211 7.85 -7.81 -6.87
N TYR A 212 7.74 -8.20 -8.15
CA TYR A 212 8.74 -9.05 -8.80
C TYR A 212 10.14 -8.42 -8.76
N ASN A 213 10.25 -7.12 -9.07
CA ASN A 213 11.54 -6.42 -9.00
C ASN A 213 12.06 -6.34 -7.57
N ALA A 214 11.19 -6.11 -6.58
CA ALA A 214 11.55 -6.16 -5.17
C ALA A 214 12.11 -7.54 -4.81
N MET A 215 11.40 -8.62 -5.14
CA MET A 215 11.87 -10.00 -4.95
C MET A 215 13.20 -10.26 -5.66
N ARG A 216 13.37 -9.87 -6.92
CA ARG A 216 14.61 -10.08 -7.66
C ARG A 216 15.82 -9.41 -6.98
N ASN A 217 15.61 -8.26 -6.37
CA ASN A 217 16.65 -7.46 -5.73
C ASN A 217 16.88 -7.85 -4.25
N SER A 218 15.83 -8.31 -3.56
CA SER A 218 15.88 -8.67 -2.14
C SER A 218 16.13 -10.16 -1.90
N ALA A 219 15.59 -11.03 -2.75
CA ALA A 219 15.58 -12.48 -2.58
C ALA A 219 16.90 -13.13 -3.01
N ILE A 220 16.98 -14.43 -2.75
CA ILE A 220 17.98 -15.33 -3.36
C ILE A 220 17.66 -15.39 -4.86
N HIS A 221 18.64 -15.12 -5.73
CA HIS A 221 18.42 -14.89 -7.17
C HIS A 221 17.66 -16.00 -7.92
N ASN A 222 17.63 -17.23 -7.39
CA ASN A 222 16.98 -18.39 -7.99
C ASN A 222 15.77 -18.89 -7.18
N ASP A 223 15.15 -18.03 -6.37
CA ASP A 223 13.99 -18.41 -5.59
C ASP A 223 12.83 -18.86 -6.51
N PRO A 224 12.26 -20.07 -6.31
CA PRO A 224 11.15 -20.57 -7.12
C PRO A 224 9.94 -19.63 -7.18
N ARG A 225 9.68 -18.89 -6.10
CA ARG A 225 8.58 -17.90 -6.01
C ARG A 225 8.79 -16.76 -7.00
N THR A 226 10.03 -16.29 -7.16
CA THR A 226 10.38 -15.23 -8.12
C THR A 226 10.16 -15.68 -9.56
N VAL A 227 10.50 -16.94 -9.87
CA VAL A 227 10.27 -17.55 -11.19
C VAL A 227 8.78 -17.69 -11.47
N GLU A 228 7.98 -18.10 -10.49
CA GLU A 228 6.53 -18.21 -10.64
C GLU A 228 5.87 -16.85 -10.93
N VAL A 229 6.22 -15.81 -10.18
CA VAL A 229 5.67 -14.46 -10.41
C VAL A 229 6.04 -13.96 -11.80
N TYR A 230 7.29 -14.16 -12.23
CA TYR A 230 7.72 -13.84 -13.59
C TYR A 230 6.86 -14.56 -14.65
N ALA A 231 6.65 -15.87 -14.48
CA ALA A 231 5.84 -16.66 -15.40
C ALA A 231 4.40 -16.15 -15.48
N ARG A 232 3.76 -15.78 -14.35
CA ARG A 232 2.39 -15.23 -14.36
C ARG A 232 2.30 -13.81 -14.92
N LEU A 233 3.35 -12.99 -14.79
CA LEU A 233 3.40 -11.66 -15.39
C LEU A 233 3.45 -11.72 -16.93
N HIS A 234 4.20 -12.68 -17.47
CA HIS A 234 4.46 -12.79 -18.91
C HIS A 234 3.53 -13.75 -19.66
N ASN A 235 2.93 -14.73 -18.96
CA ASN A 235 1.87 -15.55 -19.54
C ASN A 235 0.54 -14.84 -19.40
N ASN A 236 -0.09 -14.45 -20.51
CA ASN A 236 -1.51 -14.15 -20.49
C ASN A 236 -2.28 -15.43 -20.12
N ASP A 237 -3.32 -15.32 -19.28
CA ASP A 237 -4.18 -16.43 -18.84
C ASP A 237 -4.79 -17.27 -20.00
N THR A 238 -4.59 -16.86 -21.24
CA THR A 238 -4.77 -17.65 -22.47
C THR A 238 -4.06 -19.01 -22.46
N VAL A 239 -2.96 -19.20 -21.71
CA VAL A 239 -2.27 -20.52 -21.64
C VAL A 239 -3.07 -21.54 -20.80
N SER A 240 -3.94 -21.09 -19.89
CA SER A 240 -4.82 -22.01 -19.13
C SER A 240 -5.86 -22.71 -20.03
N ASN A 241 -6.25 -22.06 -21.13
CA ASN A 241 -7.17 -22.63 -22.12
C ASN A 241 -6.46 -23.53 -23.15
N MET A 242 -5.16 -23.33 -23.43
CA MET A 242 -4.41 -24.24 -24.29
C MET A 242 -4.15 -25.60 -23.62
N ARG A 243 -3.83 -25.63 -22.32
CA ARG A 243 -3.56 -26.90 -21.61
C ARG A 243 -4.77 -27.82 -21.50
N LYS A 244 -5.99 -27.27 -21.52
CA LYS A 244 -7.24 -28.04 -21.58
C LYS A 244 -7.57 -28.55 -22.97
N SER A 245 -6.99 -27.97 -24.03
CA SER A 245 -7.21 -28.43 -25.41
C SER A 245 -6.28 -29.60 -25.82
N VAL A 246 -5.07 -29.67 -25.25
CA VAL A 246 -4.09 -30.73 -25.57
C VAL A 246 -4.44 -32.07 -24.92
N SER A 247 -5.22 -32.07 -23.82
CA SER A 247 -5.68 -33.32 -23.18
C SER A 247 -6.87 -33.98 -23.88
N GLN A 248 -7.45 -33.36 -24.92
CA GLN A 248 -8.53 -33.95 -25.72
C GLN A 248 -8.05 -34.54 -27.05
N THR A 249 -6.87 -34.17 -27.53
CA THR A 249 -6.30 -34.73 -28.77
C THR A 249 -5.50 -36.03 -28.56
N SER A 250 -5.07 -36.34 -27.33
CA SER A 250 -4.31 -37.58 -27.06
C SER A 250 -5.18 -38.84 -26.89
N ARG A 251 -6.50 -38.76 -27.09
CA ARG A 251 -7.43 -39.91 -26.99
C ARG A 251 -7.92 -40.45 -28.33
N LEU A 252 -7.61 -39.80 -29.46
CA LEU A 252 -8.07 -40.25 -30.78
C LEU A 252 -7.07 -41.15 -31.53
N ASP A 253 -5.80 -41.18 -31.12
CA ASP A 253 -4.78 -41.94 -31.86
C ASP A 253 -4.50 -43.36 -31.30
N SER A 254 -5.27 -43.83 -30.32
CA SER A 254 -5.03 -45.12 -29.67
C SER A 254 -5.95 -46.27 -30.15
N GLU A 255 -6.88 -46.05 -31.08
CA GLU A 255 -7.84 -47.09 -31.49
C GLU A 255 -7.59 -47.77 -32.86
N THR A 256 -6.52 -47.46 -33.59
CA THR A 256 -6.33 -48.03 -34.96
C THR A 256 -5.15 -48.98 -35.15
N SER A 257 -4.50 -49.48 -34.10
CA SER A 257 -3.47 -50.52 -34.26
C SER A 257 -3.98 -51.91 -33.85
N LYS A 258 -4.75 -52.55 -34.75
CA LYS A 258 -4.90 -54.02 -34.78
C LYS A 258 -4.28 -54.54 -36.07
N ILE A 259 -3.01 -54.94 -35.99
CA ILE A 259 -2.35 -55.73 -37.03
C ILE A 259 -2.63 -57.21 -36.74
N PRO A 260 -3.22 -57.99 -37.66
CA PRO A 260 -3.37 -59.42 -37.48
C PRO A 260 -2.04 -60.12 -37.82
N ARG A 261 -1.53 -60.93 -36.90
CA ARG A 261 -0.45 -61.89 -37.19
C ARG A 261 -1.05 -63.11 -37.88
N GLN A 262 -0.54 -63.43 -39.06
CA GLN A 262 -0.57 -64.78 -39.65
C GLN A 262 0.64 -65.57 -39.14
#